data_AF-A0AAD2A8B2-F1
#
_entry.id   AF-A0AAD2A8B2-F1
#
_cell.length_a   1.000
_cell.length_b   1.000
_cell.length_c   1.000
_cell.angle_alpha   90.00
_cell.angle_beta   90.00
_cell.angle_gamma   90.00
#
_symmetry.space_group_name_H-M   'P 1'
#
loop_
_entity.id
_entity.type
_entity.pdbx_description
1 polymer ?
#
loop_
_entity_poly.entity_id
_entity_poly.type
_entity_poly.pdbx_seq_one_letter_code
_entity_poly.pdbx_strand_id
1 'polypeptide(L)'
;MEEMEKVDGTMNVKEQNWNLETYTEDDAKQLGDYKIPCILFRDGYENGRRLYDKFNGRTCHQCRQKTLGLRTQCSRCKGSTGMLCGDCLYISRHSGEYIGEA
;
A
#
# COMPACT_ATOMS: atom_id res chain seq x y z
N MET A 1 17.61 11.54 -13.74
CA MET A 1 18.98 11.97 -14.05
C MET A 1 19.48 10.97 -15.07
N GLU A 2 19.39 11.30 -16.36
CA GLU A 2 19.87 10.44 -17.44
C GLU A 2 21.40 10.54 -17.51
N GLU A 3 22.10 9.41 -17.43
CA GLU A 3 23.54 9.38 -17.67
C GLU A 3 23.79 9.47 -19.18
N MET A 4 24.18 10.67 -19.62
CA MET A 4 24.57 10.94 -20.99
C MET A 4 26.07 10.68 -21.14
N GLU A 5 26.44 9.53 -21.70
CA GLU A 5 27.81 9.26 -22.10
C GLU A 5 28.04 9.88 -23.50
N LYS A 6 28.94 10.86 -23.60
CA LYS A 6 29.29 11.49 -24.87
C LYS A 6 30.39 10.69 -25.54
N VAL A 7 30.04 9.92 -26.57
CA VAL A 7 31.00 9.37 -27.53
C VAL A 7 30.59 9.82 -28.93
N ASP A 8 31.40 10.71 -29.49
CA ASP A 8 31.54 11.03 -30.92
C ASP A 8 30.27 11.29 -31.76
N GLY A 9 29.52 12.33 -31.38
CA GLY A 9 28.62 13.04 -32.30
C GLY A 9 27.36 12.29 -32.74
N THR A 10 27.10 11.11 -32.20
CA THR A 10 25.91 10.31 -32.52
C THR A 10 25.17 10.03 -31.23
N MET A 11 23.98 10.62 -31.05
CA MET A 11 23.10 10.32 -29.90
C MET A 11 22.61 8.87 -30.04
N ASN A 12 23.30 7.93 -29.41
CA ASN A 12 22.81 6.57 -29.24
C ASN A 12 21.89 6.55 -28.02
N VAL A 13 20.57 6.60 -28.26
CA VAL A 13 19.58 6.31 -27.23
C VAL A 13 19.71 4.83 -26.91
N LYS A 14 20.26 4.49 -25.73
CA LYS A 14 20.24 3.10 -25.24
C LYS A 14 18.77 2.71 -25.09
N GLU A 15 18.28 1.86 -26.00
CA GLU A 15 16.95 1.27 -25.88
C GLU A 15 16.83 0.60 -24.50
N GLN A 16 15.95 1.13 -23.67
CA GLN A 16 15.61 0.51 -22.40
C GLN A 16 14.80 -0.74 -22.73
N ASN A 17 15.46 -1.90 -22.74
CA ASN A 17 14.81 -3.19 -22.84
C ASN A 17 14.12 -3.47 -21.50
N TRP A 18 12.84 -3.12 -21.43
CA TRP A 18 11.97 -3.51 -20.32
C TRP A 18 11.66 -5.00 -20.48
N ASN A 19 12.30 -5.84 -19.66
CA ASN A 19 11.92 -7.25 -19.56
C ASN A 19 10.45 -7.31 -19.11
N LEU A 20 9.58 -7.77 -19.99
CA LEU A 20 8.16 -7.95 -19.68
C LEU A 20 8.04 -9.13 -18.71
N GLU A 21 7.91 -8.84 -17.42
CA GLU A 21 7.61 -9.87 -16.42
C GLU A 21 6.26 -10.51 -16.77
N THR A 22 6.32 -11.76 -17.22
CA THR A 22 5.14 -12.54 -17.57
C THR A 22 4.71 -13.32 -16.35
N TYR A 23 3.52 -13.03 -15.84
CA TYR A 23 2.97 -13.68 -14.67
C TYR A 23 2.68 -15.17 -14.97
N THR A 24 3.35 -16.07 -14.25
CA THR A 24 3.27 -17.52 -14.48
C THR A 24 2.31 -18.22 -13.51
N GLU A 25 1.91 -19.44 -13.84
CA GLU A 25 1.09 -20.27 -12.94
C GLU A 25 1.80 -20.60 -11.61
N ASP A 26 3.12 -20.62 -11.59
CA ASP A 26 3.89 -20.83 -10.36
C ASP A 26 3.88 -19.60 -9.46
N ASP A 27 3.85 -18.39 -10.03
CA ASP A 27 3.65 -17.15 -9.28
C ASP A 27 2.26 -17.09 -8.64
N ALA A 28 1.25 -17.61 -9.33
CA ALA A 28 -0.12 -17.74 -8.79
C ALA A 28 -0.17 -18.70 -7.60
N LYS A 29 0.62 -19.78 -7.60
CA LYS A 29 0.70 -20.72 -6.47
C LYS A 29 1.42 -20.14 -5.26
N GLN A 30 2.31 -19.15 -5.47
CA GLN A 30 2.99 -18.44 -4.39
C GLN A 30 2.11 -17.36 -3.74
N LEU A 31 1.03 -16.93 -4.41
CA LEU A 31 0.04 -16.09 -3.76
C LEU A 31 -0.65 -16.87 -2.64
N GLY A 32 -0.59 -16.32 -1.42
CA GLY A 32 -1.33 -16.85 -0.30
C GLY A 32 -2.84 -16.79 -0.55
N ASP A 33 -3.56 -17.79 -0.08
CA ASP A 33 -5.01 -17.82 -0.03
C ASP A 33 -5.52 -16.76 0.96
N TYR A 34 -6.28 -15.77 0.46
CA TYR A 34 -6.99 -14.86 1.35
C TYR A 34 -8.18 -15.61 1.96
N LYS A 35 -7.98 -16.17 3.16
CA LYS A 35 -9.07 -16.89 3.85
C LYS A 35 -10.17 -15.96 4.35
N ILE A 36 -9.87 -14.67 4.48
CA ILE A 36 -10.76 -13.66 5.05
C ILE A 36 -10.71 -12.42 4.16
N PRO A 37 -11.84 -12.00 3.56
CA PRO A 37 -11.88 -10.76 2.79
C PRO A 37 -11.55 -9.58 3.69
N CYS A 38 -10.71 -8.67 3.21
CA CYS A 38 -10.52 -7.38 3.88
C CYS A 38 -11.77 -6.53 3.65
N ILE A 39 -12.62 -6.41 4.67
CA ILE A 39 -13.88 -5.66 4.62
C ILE A 39 -13.65 -4.28 5.26
N LEU A 40 -13.92 -3.22 4.50
CA LEU A 40 -13.90 -1.84 4.99
C LEU A 40 -14.96 -1.61 6.06
N PHE A 41 -14.71 -0.67 6.99
CA PHE A 41 -15.67 -0.25 8.01
C PHE A 41 -16.11 -1.34 8.99
N ARG A 42 -15.34 -2.44 9.10
CA ARG A 42 -15.63 -3.54 10.02
C ARG A 42 -14.87 -3.40 11.34
N ASP A 43 -13.56 -3.22 11.27
CA ASP A 43 -12.70 -3.14 12.44
C ASP A 43 -12.62 -1.72 13.00
N GLY A 44 -12.90 -1.57 14.30
CA GLY A 44 -12.99 -0.26 14.95
C GLY A 44 -14.29 0.50 14.67
N TYR A 45 -15.37 -0.20 14.30
CA TYR A 45 -16.70 0.37 14.09
C TYR A 45 -17.74 -0.32 14.95
N GLU A 46 -18.73 0.44 15.38
CA GLU A 46 -19.93 -0.05 16.07
C GLU A 46 -21.15 0.61 15.40
N ASN A 47 -22.13 -0.19 15.00
CA ASN A 47 -23.34 0.29 14.28
C ASN A 47 -23.01 1.18 13.06
N GLY A 48 -21.95 0.84 12.32
CA GLY A 48 -21.48 1.60 11.15
C GLY A 48 -20.79 2.92 11.48
N ARG A 49 -20.58 3.25 12.76
CA ARG A 49 -19.86 4.45 13.20
C ARG A 49 -18.47 4.09 13.68
N ARG A 50 -17.49 4.89 13.26
CA ARG A 50 -16.10 4.72 13.67
C ARG A 50 -15.94 5.04 15.16
N LEU A 51 -15.25 4.16 15.88
CA LEU A 51 -15.01 4.27 17.31
C LEU A 51 -13.78 5.14 17.59
N TYR A 52 -14.02 6.42 17.90
CA TYR A 52 -12.98 7.35 18.30
C TYR A 52 -12.76 7.30 19.81
N ASP A 53 -11.51 7.16 20.26
CA ASP A 53 -11.15 7.21 21.68
C ASP A 53 -9.87 8.04 21.85
N LYS A 54 -9.98 9.14 22.61
CA LYS A 54 -8.86 10.06 22.88
C LYS A 54 -7.83 9.51 23.86
N PHE A 55 -8.19 8.52 24.67
CA PHE A 55 -7.34 7.94 25.70
C PHE A 55 -6.79 6.60 25.22
N ASN A 56 -7.66 5.64 24.91
CA ASN A 56 -7.28 4.26 24.59
C ASN A 56 -7.06 4.01 23.09
N GLY A 57 -7.53 4.91 22.23
CA GLY A 57 -7.34 4.77 20.78
C GLY A 57 -5.87 4.85 20.39
N ARG A 58 -5.53 4.34 19.21
CA ARG A 58 -4.20 4.49 18.61
C ARG A 58 -4.28 5.44 17.42
N THR A 59 -3.27 6.28 17.25
CA THR A 59 -3.23 7.25 16.15
C THR A 59 -2.82 6.55 14.85
N CYS A 60 -3.57 6.77 13.76
CA CYS A 60 -3.18 6.30 12.43
C CYS A 60 -2.05 7.15 11.83
N HIS A 61 -1.06 6.53 11.19
CA HIS A 61 -0.02 7.24 10.45
C HIS A 61 -0.59 8.04 9.27
N GLN A 62 -1.50 7.44 8.49
CA GLN A 62 -2.08 8.08 7.30
C GLN A 62 -3.18 9.08 7.64
N CYS A 63 -4.28 8.64 8.27
CA CYS A 63 -5.41 9.54 8.51
C CYS A 63 -5.29 10.37 9.79
N ARG A 64 -4.27 10.13 10.63
CA ARG A 64 -4.04 10.81 11.92
C ARG A 64 -5.19 10.71 12.93
N GLN A 65 -6.18 9.87 12.67
CA GLN A 65 -7.32 9.65 13.56
C GLN A 65 -6.95 8.66 14.66
N LYS A 66 -7.36 9.00 15.89
CA LYS A 66 -7.20 8.15 17.08
C LYS A 66 -8.46 7.29 17.26
N THR A 67 -8.37 6.01 16.91
CA THR A 67 -9.52 5.08 16.95
C THR A 67 -9.15 3.78 17.63
N LEU A 68 -10.18 3.09 18.11
CA LEU A 68 -10.10 1.69 18.50
C LEU A 68 -10.05 0.81 17.24
N GLY A 69 -9.60 -0.44 17.40
CA GLY A 69 -9.46 -1.40 16.31
C GLY A 69 -8.04 -1.95 16.15
N LEU A 70 -7.89 -2.91 15.26
CA LEU A 70 -6.64 -3.53 14.85
C LEU A 70 -5.75 -2.51 14.14
N ARG A 71 -4.46 -2.60 14.42
CA ARG A 71 -3.45 -1.71 13.85
C ARG A 71 -2.27 -2.52 13.33
N THR A 72 -1.82 -2.15 12.14
CA THR A 72 -0.62 -2.72 11.51
C THR A 72 0.54 -1.76 11.69
N GLN A 73 1.70 -2.28 12.10
CA GLN A 73 2.91 -1.48 12.20
C GLN A 73 3.56 -1.34 10.83
N CYS A 74 3.92 -0.11 10.47
CA CYS A 74 4.75 0.21 9.32
C CYS A 74 6.19 -0.25 9.57
N SER A 75 6.79 -0.92 8.61
CA SER A 75 8.19 -1.39 8.70
C SER A 75 9.21 -0.25 8.70
N ARG A 76 8.89 0.89 8.08
CA ARG A 76 9.78 2.06 7.97
C ARG A 76 9.67 3.02 9.15
N CYS A 77 8.47 3.16 9.72
CA CYS A 77 8.22 4.09 10.80
C CYS A 77 8.32 3.38 12.16
N LYS A 78 9.27 3.81 13.00
CA LYS A 78 9.45 3.24 14.35
C LYS A 78 8.49 3.90 15.35
N GLY A 79 7.94 3.11 16.27
CA GLY A 79 7.13 3.59 17.40
C GLY A 79 5.64 3.79 17.09
N SER A 80 4.93 4.49 17.98
CA SER A 80 3.48 4.72 17.93
C SER A 80 3.03 5.55 16.72
N THR A 81 3.96 6.26 16.08
CA THR A 81 3.75 7.01 14.83
C THR A 81 3.70 6.12 13.59
N GLY A 82 4.08 4.84 13.68
CA GLY A 82 4.08 3.90 12.56
C GLY A 82 2.82 3.05 12.43
N MET A 83 1.75 3.31 13.17
CA MET A 83 0.57 2.43 13.20
C MET A 83 -0.46 2.82 12.13
N LEU A 84 -0.90 1.90 11.30
CA LEU A 84 -1.95 2.10 10.28
C LEU A 84 -3.26 1.45 10.72
N CYS A 85 -4.41 2.08 10.45
CA CYS A 85 -5.72 1.42 10.61
C CYS A 85 -6.04 0.54 9.40
N GLY A 86 -6.91 -0.45 9.58
CA GLY A 86 -7.33 -1.39 8.54
C GLY A 86 -7.83 -0.68 7.27
N ASP A 87 -8.64 0.38 7.42
CA ASP A 87 -9.16 1.12 6.26
C ASP A 87 -8.04 1.80 5.44
N CYS A 88 -7.04 2.40 6.11
CA CYS A 88 -5.90 3.00 5.41
C CYS A 88 -5.01 1.94 4.79
N LEU A 89 -4.85 0.77 5.43
CA LEU A 89 -4.11 -0.35 4.87
C LEU A 89 -4.79 -0.89 3.61
N TYR A 90 -6.13 -1.02 3.64
CA TYR A 90 -6.93 -1.47 2.51
C TYR A 90 -6.81 -0.50 1.34
N ILE A 91 -7.05 0.79 1.58
CA ILE A 91 -6.95 1.81 0.54
C ILE A 91 -5.53 1.87 -0.02
N SER A 92 -4.48 1.80 0.80
CA SER A 92 -3.10 1.80 0.30
C SER A 92 -2.74 0.56 -0.52
N ARG A 93 -3.36 -0.60 -0.26
CA ARG A 93 -3.18 -1.80 -1.11
C ARG A 93 -3.90 -1.68 -2.44
N HIS A 94 -5.09 -1.07 -2.46
CA HIS A 94 -5.91 -0.95 -3.66
C HIS A 94 -5.62 0.30 -4.50
N SER A 95 -5.03 1.36 -3.91
CA SER A 95 -4.66 2.58 -4.65
C SER A 95 -3.39 2.45 -5.50
N GLY A 96 -2.76 1.27 -5.50
CA GLY A 96 -1.70 0.90 -6.44
C GLY A 96 -2.25 0.38 -7.77
N GLU A 97 -3.53 0.04 -7.83
CA GLU A 97 -4.24 -0.20 -9.08
C GLU A 97 -4.91 1.12 -9.49
N TYR A 98 -4.20 1.88 -10.33
CA TYR A 98 -4.85 2.88 -11.15
C TYR A 98 -5.75 2.11 -12.14
N ILE A 99 -6.98 1.81 -11.72
CA ILE A 99 -8.07 1.52 -12.66
C ILE A 99 -8.26 2.80 -13.46
N GLY A 100 -7.63 2.85 -14.63
CA GLY A 100 -8.04 3.76 -15.67
C GLY A 100 -9.51 3.53 -15.95
N GLU A 101 -10.26 4.63 -16.10
CA GLU A 101 -11.05 4.93 -17.31
C GLU A 101 -11.91 6.18 -17.06
N ALA A 102 -11.77 7.14 -17.98
CA ALA A 102 -12.78 8.13 -18.35
C ALA A 102 -12.69 8.32 -19.86
#